data_AF-A0A5K1F1K2-F1
#
_entry.id   AF-A0A5K1F1K2-F1
#
_cell.length_a   1.000
_cell.length_b   1.000
_cell.length_c   1.000
_cell.angle_alpha   90.00
_cell.angle_beta   90.00
_cell.angle_gamma   90.00
#
_symmetry.space_group_name_H-M   'P 1'
#
loop_
_entity.id
_entity.type
_entity.pdbx_description
1 polymer ?
#
loop_
_entity_poly.entity_id
_entity_poly.type
_entity_poly.pdbx_seq_one_letter_code
_entity_poly.pdbx_strand_id
1 'polypeptide(L)'
;YDRTLPFLNFCCFSWICAASTKAERTLAMIKPDGVVNKYADTIKKIIMESGFDIVREMMVQLDESNATIFYTEHSHKSFFPDLVKYMT
;
A
#
# COMPACT_ATOMS: atom_id res chain seq x y z
N TYR A 1 5.47 44.33 33.99
CA TYR A 1 6.32 45.20 33.15
C TYR A 1 7.19 44.28 32.29
N ASP A 2 6.75 43.91 31.09
CA ASP A 2 6.91 44.65 29.80
C ASP A 2 8.24 44.22 29.11
N ARG A 3 8.39 43.82 27.83
CA ARG A 3 7.58 43.88 26.59
C ARG A 3 8.08 42.92 25.48
N THR A 4 7.11 42.44 24.68
CA THR A 4 7.04 42.35 23.20
C THR A 4 7.92 41.40 22.37
N LEU A 5 7.20 40.57 21.59
CA LEU A 5 7.54 39.93 20.31
C LEU A 5 7.78 40.96 19.20
N PRO A 6 8.42 40.56 18.08
CA PRO A 6 7.96 40.97 16.76
C PRO A 6 7.42 39.78 15.96
N PHE A 7 6.16 39.94 15.55
CA PHE A 7 5.54 39.29 14.41
C PHE A 7 6.30 39.64 13.12
N LEU A 8 6.43 38.69 12.20
CA LEU A 8 6.29 39.01 10.79
C LEU A 8 5.51 37.92 10.06
N ASN A 9 4.42 38.42 9.51
CA ASN A 9 3.26 37.78 8.92
C ASN A 9 3.55 37.62 7.42
N PHE A 10 3.38 36.43 6.86
CA PHE A 10 3.16 36.27 5.43
C PHE A 10 1.88 35.46 5.23
N CYS A 11 0.78 36.22 5.10
CA CYS A 11 -0.50 35.72 4.65
C CYS A 11 -0.45 35.67 3.12
N CYS A 12 -0.49 34.48 2.54
CA CYS A 12 -1.02 34.30 1.19
C CYS A 12 -1.98 33.10 1.20
N PHE A 13 -3.26 33.46 1.15
CA PHE A 13 -4.42 32.70 0.69
C PHE A 13 -4.19 31.21 0.33
N SER A 14 -4.57 30.32 1.24
CA SER A 14 -5.54 29.26 0.91
C SER A 14 -6.04 28.65 2.21
N TRP A 15 -7.29 28.99 2.51
CA TRP A 15 -8.13 28.26 3.43
C TRP A 15 -8.37 26.89 2.80
N ILE A 16 -7.80 25.81 3.35
CA ILE A 16 -8.40 24.46 3.39
C ILE A 16 -7.48 23.59 4.28
N CYS A 17 -8.09 23.16 5.38
CA CYS A 17 -7.84 21.93 6.14
C CYS A 17 -6.38 21.57 6.45
N ALA A 18 -6.01 21.74 7.72
CA ALA A 18 -5.17 20.74 8.40
C ALA A 18 -5.93 19.40 8.42
N ALA A 19 -5.98 18.72 7.27
CA ALA A 19 -6.43 17.35 7.19
C ALA A 19 -5.37 16.50 7.90
N SER A 20 -5.82 15.69 8.87
CA SER A 20 -5.04 14.67 9.57
C SER A 20 -3.95 14.08 8.66
N THR A 21 -2.68 14.42 8.91
CA THR A 21 -1.53 13.90 8.16
C THR A 21 -1.19 12.48 8.60
N LYS A 22 -2.18 11.57 8.53
CA LYS A 22 -1.91 10.16 8.70
C LYS A 22 -1.43 9.64 7.35
N ALA A 23 -0.17 9.19 7.29
CA ALA A 23 0.35 8.54 6.10
C ALA A 23 -0.52 7.31 5.82
N GLU A 24 -1.23 7.34 4.68
CA GLU A 24 -2.01 6.20 4.21
C GLU A 24 -1.06 5.06 3.85
N ARG A 25 -1.44 3.83 4.23
CA ARG A 25 -0.64 2.64 3.97
C ARG A 25 -1.51 1.62 3.25
N THR A 26 -1.02 1.17 2.11
CA THR A 26 -1.67 0.16 1.29
C THR A 26 -0.81 -1.09 1.24
N LEU A 27 -1.44 -2.25 1.29
CA LEU A 27 -0.78 -3.52 1.02
C LEU A 27 -0.81 -3.78 -0.49
N ALA A 28 0.36 -3.90 -1.10
CA ALA A 28 0.51 -4.36 -2.48
C ALA A 28 1.09 -5.78 -2.48
N MET A 29 0.51 -6.67 -3.27
CA MET A 29 0.98 -8.05 -3.42
C MET A 29 1.16 -8.38 -4.89
N ILE A 30 2.29 -8.98 -5.23
CA ILE A 30 2.61 -9.45 -6.58
C ILE A 30 2.21 -10.92 -6.66
N LYS A 31 1.37 -11.26 -7.65
CA LYS A 31 0.94 -12.64 -7.92
C LYS A 31 2.13 -13.56 -8.25
N PRO A 32 2.03 -14.88 -8.02
CA PRO A 32 3.13 -15.82 -8.25
C PRO A 32 3.67 -15.76 -9.69
N ASP A 33 2.82 -15.58 -10.70
CA ASP A 33 3.26 -15.42 -12.09
C ASP A 33 4.20 -14.23 -12.30
N GLY A 34 3.96 -13.12 -11.60
CA GLY A 34 4.80 -11.92 -11.68
C GLY A 34 6.19 -12.16 -11.07
N VAL A 35 6.29 -13.06 -10.09
CA VAL A 35 7.54 -13.46 -9.47
C VAL A 35 8.30 -14.45 -10.36
N VAL A 36 7.62 -15.48 -10.87
CA VAL A 36 8.22 -16.50 -11.76
C VAL A 36 8.79 -15.87 -13.02
N ASN A 37 8.06 -14.92 -13.62
CA ASN A 37 8.48 -14.21 -14.83
C ASN A 37 9.45 -13.05 -14.57
N LYS A 38 9.96 -12.88 -13.32
CA LYS A 38 10.91 -11.83 -12.93
C LYS A 38 10.42 -10.40 -13.17
N TYR A 39 9.10 -10.19 -13.18
CA TYR A 39 8.50 -8.85 -13.33
C TYR A 39 8.47 -8.05 -12.02
N ALA A 40 8.74 -8.70 -10.88
CA ALA A 40 8.66 -8.07 -9.57
C ALA A 40 9.50 -6.80 -9.46
N ASP A 41 10.73 -6.79 -9.99
CA ASP A 41 11.62 -5.62 -9.92
C ASP A 41 11.11 -4.45 -10.77
N THR A 42 10.56 -4.74 -11.96
CA THR A 42 9.95 -3.74 -12.83
C THR A 42 8.71 -3.13 -12.19
N ILE A 43 7.86 -3.97 -11.57
CA ILE A 43 6.66 -3.50 -10.87
C ILE A 43 7.05 -2.60 -9.69
N LYS A 44 8.06 -2.99 -8.90
CA LYS A 44 8.57 -2.17 -7.80
C LYS A 44 9.08 -0.81 -8.27
N LYS A 45 9.80 -0.76 -9.40
CA LYS A 45 10.25 0.51 -10.00
C LYS A 45 9.08 1.43 -10.35
N ILE A 46 8.06 0.89 -11.02
CA ILE A 46 6.87 1.66 -11.39
C ILE A 46 6.15 2.22 -10.16
N ILE A 47 6.05 1.43 -9.08
CA ILE A 47 5.44 1.87 -7.82
C ILE A 47 6.22 3.04 -7.21
N MET A 48 7.55 2.95 -7.17
CA MET A 48 8.42 4.02 -6.67
C MET A 48 8.36 5.28 -7.54
N GLU A 49 8.38 5.13 -8.87
CA GLU A 49 8.25 6.22 -9.84
C GLU A 49 6.88 6.93 -9.76
N SER A 50 5.84 6.21 -9.34
CA SER A 50 4.50 6.77 -9.11
C SER A 50 4.39 7.59 -7.82
N GLY A 51 5.47 7.66 -7.01
CA GLY A 51 5.52 8.43 -5.77
C GLY A 51 5.09 7.65 -4.52
N PHE A 52 5.08 6.32 -4.56
CA PHE A 52 4.85 5.48 -3.37
C PHE A 52 6.18 5.02 -2.76
N ASP A 53 6.24 5.03 -1.43
CA ASP A 53 7.37 4.49 -0.67
C ASP A 53 7.10 3.06 -0.20
N ILE A 54 8.01 2.14 -0.49
CA ILE A 54 7.96 0.75 -0.01
C ILE A 54 8.58 0.69 1.39
N VAL A 55 7.74 0.63 2.43
CA VAL A 55 8.19 0.60 3.84
C VAL A 55 8.67 -0.78 4.28
N ARG A 56 8.05 -1.85 3.76
CA ARG A 56 8.37 -3.24 4.07
C ARG A 56 8.05 -4.12 2.87
N GLU A 57 8.95 -5.06 2.58
CA GLU A 57 8.76 -6.12 1.60
C GLU A 57 8.96 -7.47 2.29
N MET A 58 8.16 -8.47 1.92
CA MET A 58 8.31 -9.85 2.39
C MET A 58 7.94 -10.80 1.26
N MET A 59 8.80 -11.78 1.01
CA MET A 59 8.48 -12.91 0.14
C MET A 59 8.00 -14.07 1.00
N VAL A 60 6.77 -14.49 0.78
CA VAL A 60 6.12 -15.59 1.52
C VAL A 60 5.47 -16.49 0.50
N GLN A 61 5.62 -17.80 0.68
CA GLN A 61 4.77 -18.78 0.03
C GLN A 61 3.56 -19.00 0.93
N LEU A 62 2.37 -18.74 0.40
CA LEU A 62 1.13 -18.94 1.13
C LEU A 62 0.76 -20.41 1.04
N ASP A 63 0.61 -21.08 2.18
CA ASP A 63 -0.02 -22.39 2.23
C ASP A 63 -1.52 -22.28 1.91
N GLU A 64 -2.14 -23.37 1.44
CA GLU A 64 -3.56 -23.40 1.04
C GLU A 64 -4.49 -22.88 2.14
N SER A 65 -4.19 -23.21 3.41
CA SER A 65 -4.95 -22.73 4.57
C SER A 65 -4.87 -21.21 4.73
N ASN A 66 -3.67 -20.64 4.56
CA ASN A 66 -3.44 -19.20 4.69
C ASN A 66 -4.05 -18.43 3.51
N ALA A 67 -3.92 -18.96 2.28
CA ALA A 67 -4.55 -18.40 1.09
C ALA A 67 -6.08 -18.40 1.19
N THR A 68 -6.67 -19.49 1.70
CA THR A 68 -8.12 -19.61 1.93
C THR A 68 -8.61 -18.55 2.92
N ILE A 69 -7.90 -18.35 4.04
CA ILE A 69 -8.23 -17.32 5.03
C ILE A 69 -8.13 -15.92 4.41
N PHE A 70 -7.06 -15.63 3.68
CA PHE A 70 -6.84 -14.33 3.04
C PHE A 70 -7.92 -13.98 2.01
N TYR A 71 -8.37 -14.98 1.25
CA TYR A 71 -9.42 -14.81 0.23
C TYR A 71 -10.82 -15.18 0.71
N THR A 72 -11.06 -15.38 2.02
CA THR A 72 -12.35 -15.87 2.54
C THR A 72 -13.53 -15.00 2.13
N GLU A 73 -13.36 -13.69 1.96
CA GLU A 73 -14.41 -12.79 1.44
C GLU A 73 -14.89 -13.18 0.02
N HIS A 74 -14.06 -13.90 -0.73
CA HIS A 74 -14.34 -14.41 -2.08
C HIS A 74 -14.82 -15.86 -2.08
N SER A 75 -15.01 -16.49 -0.91
CA SER A 75 -15.42 -17.90 -0.77
C SER A 75 -16.74 -18.24 -1.46
N HIS A 76 -17.65 -17.27 -1.58
CA HIS A 76 -18.94 -17.45 -2.25
C HIS A 76 -18.84 -17.48 -3.79
N LYS A 77 -17.66 -17.22 -4.36
CA LYS A 77 -17.46 -17.18 -5.81
C LYS A 77 -17.04 -18.56 -6.31
N SER A 78 -17.59 -18.97 -7.46
CA SER A 78 -17.31 -20.28 -8.06
C SER A 78 -15.84 -20.51 -8.42
N PHE A 79 -15.06 -19.45 -8.63
CA PHE A 79 -13.62 -19.52 -8.95
C PHE A 79 -12.70 -19.54 -7.72
N PHE A 80 -13.26 -19.50 -6.50
CA PHE A 80 -12.48 -19.50 -5.27
C PHE A 80 -11.47 -20.67 -5.13
N PRO A 81 -11.84 -21.94 -5.37
CA PRO A 81 -10.88 -23.05 -5.26
C PRO A 81 -9.75 -22.94 -6.28
N ASP A 82 -10.03 -22.50 -7.50
CA ASP A 82 -9.01 -22.29 -8.53
C ASP A 82 -8.08 -21.12 -8.17
N LEU A 83 -8.60 -20.06 -7.56
CA LEU A 83 -7.81 -18.93 -7.07
C LEU A 83 -6.86 -19.34 -5.94
N VAL A 84 -7.34 -20.12 -4.98
CA VAL A 84 -6.51 -20.63 -3.87
C VAL A 84 -5.40 -21.52 -4.42
N LYS A 85 -5.73 -22.45 -5.32
CA LYS A 85 -4.75 -23.32 -5.98
C LYS A 85 -3.73 -22.55 -6.82
N TYR A 86 -4.14 -21.43 -7.42
CA TYR A 86 -3.23 -20.57 -8.17
C TYR A 86 -2.25 -19.79 -7.27
N MET A 87 -2.64 -19.51 -6.02
CA MET A 87 -1.84 -18.75 -5.06
C MET A 87 -0.89 -19.61 -4.21
N THR A 88 -1.09 -20.94 -4.21
CA THR A 88 -0.34 -21.94 -3.43
C THR A 88 0.66 -22.64 -4.33
#